data_AF-A0A920DM65-F1
#
_entry.id   AF-A0A920DM65-F1
#
_cell.length_a   1.000
_cell.length_b   1.000
_cell.length_c   1.000
_cell.angle_alpha   90.00
_cell.angle_beta   90.00
_cell.angle_gamma   90.00
#
_symmetry.space_group_name_H-M   'P 1'
#
loop_
_entity.id
_entity.type
_entity.pdbx_description
1 polymer ?
#
loop_
_entity_poly.entity_id
_entity_poly.type
_entity_poly.pdbx_seq_one_letter_code
_entity_poly.pdbx_strand_id
1 'polypeptide(L)'
;MPTDTYESNASVAKELEEAINNDSTLVSAGKSVNVLWDGNNYQIVSKTSTNASSVNVSSITTALDTHLKFSSSLGGAASDSAKYRVKYTDAAWLGGTATAVNGSSNLVVASGDNTFQLSVDGTASGTVTLPAATYTSNGDIAAALQTAINADSNISGASKSVIVKWTGTAYKIISNGTSSQDISVTSVDSTIEANLKLTSTNSGSENDYSFDLYDGSGSGSDRSISLNDINFQWNSTDKNLSISRKLDTAPLHEVLYIRCN
;
A
#
# COMPACT_ATOMS: atom_id res chain seq x y z
N MET A 1 16.86 -6.73 20.69
CA MET A 1 15.68 -5.87 20.83
C MET A 1 16.01 -4.76 21.79
N PRO A 2 15.61 -3.51 21.50
CA PRO A 2 15.71 -2.40 22.44
C PRO A 2 15.02 -2.72 23.77
N THR A 3 15.47 -2.05 24.84
CA THR A 3 14.74 -2.10 26.10
C THR A 3 13.60 -1.09 26.01
N ASP A 4 12.38 -1.58 25.80
CA ASP A 4 11.20 -0.73 25.62
C ASP A 4 9.93 -1.38 26.17
N THR A 5 8.87 -0.59 26.32
CA THR A 5 7.52 -1.07 26.59
C THR A 5 6.76 -1.18 25.27
N TYR A 6 6.28 -2.39 24.96
CA TYR A 6 5.54 -2.64 23.73
C TYR A 6 4.04 -2.69 24.01
N GLU A 7 3.28 -1.86 23.30
CA GLU A 7 1.83 -1.72 23.47
C GLU A 7 1.02 -2.93 22.96
N SER A 8 1.66 -3.84 22.21
CA SER A 8 1.03 -5.05 21.66
C SER A 8 2.03 -6.12 21.22
N ASN A 9 1.57 -7.37 21.07
CA ASN A 9 2.36 -8.44 20.43
C ASN A 9 2.70 -8.11 18.97
N ALA A 10 1.87 -7.31 18.28
CA ALA A 10 2.18 -6.85 16.93
C ALA A 10 3.37 -5.88 16.92
N SER A 11 3.46 -4.96 17.89
CA SER A 11 4.62 -4.08 18.05
C SER A 11 5.89 -4.85 18.45
N VAL A 12 5.78 -5.89 19.28
CA VAL A 12 6.90 -6.79 19.59
C VAL A 12 7.38 -7.51 18.34
N ALA A 13 6.47 -8.05 17.53
CA ALA A 13 6.82 -8.73 16.29
C ALA A 13 7.51 -7.78 15.30
N LYS A 14 7.00 -6.55 15.16
CA LYS A 14 7.61 -5.52 14.31
C LYS A 14 9.04 -5.19 14.76
N GLU A 15 9.23 -4.90 16.05
CA GLU A 15 10.56 -4.57 16.57
C GLU A 15 11.54 -5.73 16.44
N LEU A 16 11.07 -6.96 16.69
CA LEU A 16 11.88 -8.16 16.51
C LEU A 16 12.27 -8.36 15.03
N GLU A 17 11.35 -8.09 14.10
CA GLU A 17 11.62 -8.12 12.66
C GLU A 17 12.70 -7.10 12.28
N GLU A 18 12.56 -5.86 12.74
CA GLU A 18 13.53 -4.80 12.48
C GLU A 18 14.90 -5.14 13.06
N ALA A 19 14.95 -5.64 14.30
CA ALA A 19 16.20 -6.05 14.94
C ALA A 19 16.89 -7.19 14.17
N ILE A 20 16.17 -8.20 13.70
CA ILE A 20 16.74 -9.30 12.92
C ILE A 20 17.18 -8.81 11.53
N ASN A 21 16.37 -8.01 10.84
CA ASN A 21 16.68 -7.54 9.50
C ASN A 21 17.78 -6.46 9.48
N ASN A 22 18.06 -5.82 10.61
CA ASN A 22 19.19 -4.91 10.78
C ASN A 22 20.48 -5.63 11.21
N ASP A 23 20.45 -6.95 11.41
CA ASP A 23 21.66 -7.73 11.70
C ASP A 23 22.64 -7.66 10.52
N SER A 24 23.84 -7.15 10.79
CA SER A 24 24.86 -6.91 9.75
C SER A 24 25.28 -8.16 8.97
N THR A 25 25.22 -9.35 9.61
CA THR A 25 25.62 -10.62 8.97
C THR A 25 24.53 -11.10 8.03
N LEU A 26 23.26 -11.01 8.44
CA LEU A 26 22.11 -11.32 7.58
C LEU A 26 22.02 -10.34 6.40
N VAL A 27 22.18 -9.05 6.65
CA VAL A 27 22.21 -8.01 5.61
C VAL A 27 23.30 -8.28 4.58
N SER A 28 24.53 -8.56 5.04
CA SER A 28 25.66 -8.87 4.13
C SER A 28 25.43 -10.13 3.30
N ALA A 29 24.68 -11.10 3.84
CA ALA A 29 24.29 -12.32 3.14
C ALA A 29 23.04 -12.16 2.25
N GLY A 30 22.46 -10.94 2.18
CA GLY A 30 21.23 -10.68 1.43
C GLY A 30 20.02 -11.44 1.98
N LYS A 31 19.99 -11.73 3.29
CA LYS A 31 18.92 -12.46 3.97
C LYS A 31 18.05 -11.53 4.78
N SER A 32 16.77 -11.84 4.83
CA SER A 32 15.79 -11.12 5.64
C SER A 32 14.64 -12.06 6.01
N VAL A 33 13.90 -11.67 7.05
CA VAL A 33 12.75 -12.41 7.59
C VAL A 33 11.54 -11.50 7.77
N ASN A 34 10.35 -12.11 7.82
CA ASN A 34 9.16 -11.54 8.45
C ASN A 34 9.03 -12.10 9.86
N VAL A 35 8.58 -11.28 10.80
CA VAL A 35 8.14 -11.74 12.12
C VAL A 35 6.68 -11.38 12.31
N LEU A 36 5.88 -12.38 12.67
CA LEU A 36 4.44 -12.24 12.81
C LEU A 36 4.00 -12.69 14.21
N TRP A 37 3.02 -11.97 14.78
CA TRP A 37 2.21 -12.50 15.85
C TRP A 37 0.99 -13.16 15.25
N ASP A 38 0.77 -14.40 15.63
CA ASP A 38 -0.14 -15.29 14.95
C ASP A 38 -1.53 -15.38 15.63
N GLY A 39 -1.69 -14.66 16.75
CA GLY A 39 -2.81 -14.77 17.68
C GLY A 39 -2.43 -15.53 18.96
N ASN A 40 -1.51 -16.48 18.85
CA ASN A 40 -1.12 -17.40 19.92
C ASN A 40 0.42 -17.49 20.09
N ASN A 41 1.19 -17.38 19.01
CA ASN A 41 2.64 -17.57 18.97
C ASN A 41 3.32 -16.52 18.07
N TYR A 42 4.63 -16.34 18.27
CA TYR A 42 5.45 -15.60 17.31
C TYR A 42 5.99 -16.56 16.24
N GLN A 43 6.02 -16.10 14.99
CA GLN A 43 6.56 -16.85 13.87
C GLN A 43 7.61 -16.03 13.14
N ILE A 44 8.77 -16.64 12.84
CA ILE A 44 9.82 -16.05 12.00
C ILE A 44 9.83 -16.79 10.66
N VAL A 45 9.71 -16.04 9.57
CA VAL A 45 9.59 -16.59 8.22
C VAL A 45 10.66 -16.00 7.31
N SER A 46 11.45 -16.83 6.63
CA SER A 46 12.43 -16.38 5.64
C SER A 46 11.76 -15.68 4.46
N LYS A 47 12.26 -14.49 4.07
CA LYS A 47 11.79 -13.72 2.89
C LYS A 47 12.40 -14.20 1.57
N THR A 48 13.48 -14.99 1.60
CA THR A 48 14.42 -15.07 0.46
C THR A 48 14.66 -16.46 -0.12
N SER A 49 13.82 -17.46 0.16
CA SER A 49 14.04 -18.78 -0.44
C SER A 49 12.76 -19.56 -0.75
N THR A 50 12.68 -19.99 -2.01
CA THR A 50 11.56 -20.75 -2.57
C THR A 50 11.73 -22.26 -2.40
N ASN A 51 12.95 -22.75 -2.09
CA ASN A 51 13.28 -24.20 -2.17
C ASN A 51 14.09 -24.74 -0.97
N ALA A 52 14.64 -23.88 -0.12
CA ALA A 52 15.51 -24.26 1.01
C ALA A 52 15.47 -23.23 2.15
N SER A 53 14.31 -22.57 2.34
CA SER A 53 14.13 -21.60 3.42
C SER A 53 14.23 -22.34 4.75
N SER A 54 15.14 -21.89 5.62
CA SER A 54 15.19 -22.34 7.00
C SER A 54 15.47 -21.15 7.91
N VAL A 55 14.83 -21.17 9.07
CA VAL A 55 15.14 -20.26 10.17
C VAL A 55 15.44 -21.14 11.38
N ASN A 56 16.58 -20.91 12.02
CA ASN A 56 16.98 -21.65 13.21
C ASN A 56 17.38 -20.65 14.31
N VAL A 57 16.73 -20.75 15.46
CA VAL A 57 17.12 -20.01 16.66
C VAL A 57 18.10 -20.88 17.43
N SER A 58 19.39 -20.64 17.24
CA SER A 58 20.47 -21.44 17.83
C SER A 58 20.67 -21.16 19.32
N SER A 59 20.29 -19.97 19.78
CA SER A 59 20.33 -19.59 21.19
C SER A 59 19.32 -18.47 21.48
N ILE A 60 18.75 -18.50 22.68
CA ILE A 60 17.86 -17.46 23.21
C ILE A 60 18.01 -17.42 24.73
N THR A 61 17.97 -16.23 25.32
CA THR A 61 18.03 -16.09 26.77
C THR A 61 16.71 -16.48 27.41
N THR A 62 16.73 -17.02 28.62
CA THR A 62 15.52 -17.48 29.34
C THR A 62 14.46 -16.38 29.45
N ALA A 63 14.87 -15.14 29.73
CA ALA A 63 13.96 -14.01 29.87
C ALA A 63 13.22 -13.72 28.56
N LEU A 64 13.93 -13.75 27.42
CA LEU A 64 13.32 -13.50 26.12
C LEU A 64 12.47 -14.70 25.67
N ASP A 65 12.93 -15.90 25.93
CA ASP A 65 12.25 -17.14 25.54
C ASP A 65 10.94 -17.35 26.30
N THR A 66 10.87 -16.90 27.56
CA THR A 66 9.62 -16.92 28.34
C THR A 66 8.50 -16.11 27.65
N HIS A 67 8.86 -15.07 26.90
CA HIS A 67 7.91 -14.20 26.20
C HIS A 67 7.67 -14.64 24.75
N LEU A 68 8.73 -15.03 24.04
CA LEU A 68 8.65 -15.34 22.60
C LEU A 68 8.39 -16.82 22.29
N LYS A 69 8.75 -17.73 23.20
CA LYS A 69 8.61 -19.19 23.11
C LYS A 69 9.26 -19.79 21.86
N PHE A 70 10.53 -19.47 21.62
CA PHE A 70 11.27 -19.98 20.46
C PHE A 70 12.04 -21.27 20.73
N SER A 71 12.40 -21.55 21.99
CA SER A 71 13.02 -22.84 22.31
C SER A 71 12.00 -23.98 22.28
N SER A 72 12.49 -25.17 21.94
CA SER A 72 11.69 -26.40 22.04
C SER A 72 11.21 -26.70 23.46
N SER A 73 11.95 -26.27 24.49
CA SER A 73 11.54 -26.43 25.88
C SER A 73 10.33 -25.58 26.28
N LEU A 74 10.05 -24.51 25.55
CA LEU A 74 8.88 -23.65 25.77
C LEU A 74 7.82 -23.75 24.66
N GLY A 75 7.93 -24.79 23.81
CA GLY A 75 6.95 -25.11 22.78
C GLY A 75 7.25 -24.56 21.39
N GLY A 76 8.41 -23.94 21.18
CA GLY A 76 8.88 -23.54 19.88
C GLY A 76 9.14 -24.75 18.97
N ALA A 77 8.67 -24.69 17.73
CA ALA A 77 8.84 -25.75 16.76
C ALA A 77 9.12 -25.18 15.36
N ALA A 78 9.91 -25.90 14.57
CA ALA A 78 9.99 -25.64 13.13
C ALA A 78 8.67 -26.07 12.47
N SER A 79 8.22 -25.30 11.48
CA SER A 79 6.98 -25.55 10.77
C SER A 79 7.16 -25.24 9.29
N ASP A 80 6.67 -26.13 8.43
CA ASP A 80 6.57 -25.90 6.98
C ASP A 80 5.34 -25.05 6.62
N SER A 81 4.48 -24.75 7.60
CA SER A 81 3.37 -23.80 7.48
C SER A 81 3.81 -22.42 7.93
N ALA A 82 3.77 -21.43 7.03
CA ALA A 82 4.19 -20.07 7.28
C ALA A 82 3.06 -19.06 7.03
N LYS A 83 2.89 -18.10 7.93
CA LYS A 83 2.09 -16.90 7.69
C LYS A 83 2.95 -15.92 6.89
N TYR A 84 2.43 -15.43 5.77
CA TYR A 84 3.13 -14.45 4.95
C TYR A 84 2.51 -13.08 5.18
N ARG A 85 3.31 -12.13 5.65
CA ARG A 85 2.96 -10.72 5.49
C ARG A 85 3.31 -10.33 4.07
N VAL A 86 2.29 -10.07 3.26
CA VAL A 86 2.49 -9.44 1.95
C VAL A 86 2.30 -7.94 2.15
N LYS A 87 3.41 -7.26 2.42
CA LYS A 87 3.43 -5.81 2.40
C LYS A 87 3.53 -5.36 0.95
N TYR A 88 2.42 -4.89 0.38
CA TYR A 88 2.45 -4.15 -0.86
C TYR A 88 2.32 -2.66 -0.51
N THR A 89 3.38 -1.91 -0.79
CA THR A 89 3.43 -0.47 -0.53
C THR A 89 3.18 0.20 -1.87
N ASP A 90 2.01 0.76 -2.10
CA ASP A 90 1.87 1.82 -3.11
C ASP A 90 2.40 3.07 -2.41
N ALA A 91 3.67 3.44 -2.62
CA ALA A 91 4.05 4.78 -2.18
C ALA A 91 3.24 5.78 -3.02
N ALA A 92 2.46 6.55 -2.28
CA ALA A 92 1.32 7.25 -2.81
C ALA A 92 1.02 8.42 -1.91
N TRP A 93 0.86 9.57 -2.55
CA TRP A 93 0.52 10.79 -1.89
C TRP A 93 -0.99 10.88 -1.70
N LEU A 94 -1.45 10.97 -0.46
CA LEU A 94 -2.84 11.27 -0.16
C LEU A 94 -2.96 12.74 0.25
N GLY A 95 -3.77 13.50 -0.47
CA GLY A 95 -4.11 14.86 -0.08
C GLY A 95 -5.07 14.92 1.12
N GLY A 96 -5.40 16.14 1.54
CA GLY A 96 -6.42 16.40 2.55
C GLY A 96 -7.85 16.24 2.04
N THR A 97 -8.82 16.50 2.93
CA THR A 97 -10.24 16.53 2.56
C THR A 97 -10.52 17.64 1.56
N ALA A 98 -10.78 17.27 0.31
CA ALA A 98 -11.02 18.18 -0.79
C ALA A 98 -12.49 18.62 -0.89
N THR A 99 -12.73 19.67 -1.68
CA THR A 99 -14.08 20.11 -2.05
C THR A 99 -14.81 19.00 -2.80
N ALA A 100 -16.02 18.65 -2.35
CA ALA A 100 -16.89 17.73 -3.06
C ALA A 100 -17.46 18.40 -4.32
N VAL A 101 -17.24 17.77 -5.47
CA VAL A 101 -17.67 18.24 -6.80
C VAL A 101 -18.65 17.23 -7.39
N ASN A 102 -19.82 17.71 -7.77
CA ASN A 102 -20.89 16.90 -8.37
C ASN A 102 -21.76 17.75 -9.31
N GLY A 103 -22.76 17.15 -9.95
CA GLY A 103 -23.64 17.84 -10.91
C GLY A 103 -24.41 19.05 -10.34
N SER A 104 -24.52 19.19 -9.02
CA SER A 104 -25.16 20.33 -8.34
C SER A 104 -24.16 21.32 -7.72
N SER A 105 -22.88 20.96 -7.62
CA SER A 105 -21.80 21.78 -7.05
C SER A 105 -20.54 21.57 -7.89
N ASN A 106 -20.39 22.39 -8.92
CA ASN A 106 -19.26 22.32 -9.85
C ASN A 106 -18.02 23.03 -9.31
N LEU A 107 -16.85 22.67 -9.84
CA LEU A 107 -15.61 23.41 -9.62
C LEU A 107 -15.18 24.07 -10.93
N VAL A 108 -15.08 25.40 -10.91
CA VAL A 108 -14.56 26.17 -12.04
C VAL A 108 -13.08 26.45 -11.79
N VAL A 109 -12.24 25.91 -12.66
CA VAL A 109 -10.79 26.19 -12.67
C VAL A 109 -10.53 27.18 -13.80
N ALA A 110 -10.10 28.39 -13.43
CA ALA A 110 -9.69 29.41 -14.39
C ALA A 110 -8.20 29.23 -14.77
N SER A 111 -7.80 29.79 -15.91
CA SER A 111 -6.39 29.87 -16.29
C SER A 111 -5.61 30.81 -15.38
N GLY A 112 -4.41 30.43 -14.96
CA GLY A 112 -3.44 31.32 -14.32
C GLY A 112 -3.06 30.94 -12.89
N ASP A 113 -3.97 30.28 -12.15
CA ASP A 113 -3.74 29.79 -10.78
C ASP A 113 -4.00 28.28 -10.67
N ASN A 114 -3.69 27.56 -11.75
CA ASN A 114 -4.04 26.16 -11.93
C ASN A 114 -2.80 25.26 -12.10
N THR A 115 -1.69 25.62 -11.45
CA THR A 115 -0.43 24.88 -11.54
C THR A 115 0.03 24.27 -10.22
N PHE A 116 0.83 23.21 -10.32
CA PHE A 116 1.48 22.54 -9.21
C PHE A 116 2.76 21.84 -9.69
N GLN A 117 3.60 21.42 -8.75
CA GLN A 117 4.82 20.65 -9.02
C GLN A 117 4.90 19.49 -8.03
N LEU A 118 5.50 18.39 -8.48
CA LEU A 118 5.68 17.18 -7.70
C LEU A 118 6.95 16.44 -8.09
N SER A 119 7.38 15.48 -7.26
CA SER A 119 8.36 14.47 -7.60
C SER A 119 7.71 13.10 -7.70
N VAL A 120 8.11 12.32 -8.70
CA VAL A 120 7.72 10.92 -8.90
C VAL A 120 8.98 10.06 -8.90
N ASP A 121 9.11 9.17 -7.92
CA ASP A 121 10.24 8.28 -7.70
C ASP A 121 11.60 9.01 -7.72
N GLY A 122 11.64 10.23 -7.17
CA GLY A 122 12.82 11.10 -7.18
C GLY A 122 13.05 11.93 -8.45
N THR A 123 12.17 11.87 -9.47
CA THR A 123 12.20 12.77 -10.64
C THR A 123 11.26 13.93 -10.40
N ALA A 124 11.78 15.15 -10.34
CA ALA A 124 10.95 16.36 -10.28
C ALA A 124 10.23 16.60 -11.62
N SER A 125 8.95 16.96 -11.56
CA SER A 125 8.19 17.46 -12.70
C SER A 125 8.69 18.85 -13.12
N GLY A 126 8.25 19.31 -14.30
CA GLY A 126 8.15 20.75 -14.56
C GLY A 126 6.92 21.34 -13.87
N THR A 127 6.44 22.47 -14.40
CA THR A 127 5.13 23.04 -14.02
C THR A 127 4.01 22.20 -14.63
N VAL A 128 3.26 21.51 -13.77
CA VAL A 128 2.07 20.76 -14.19
C VAL A 128 0.84 21.67 -14.09
N THR A 129 0.04 21.74 -15.15
CA THR A 129 -1.15 22.59 -15.22
C THR A 129 -2.41 21.74 -15.28
N LEU A 130 -3.30 21.88 -14.29
CA LEU A 130 -4.65 21.33 -14.36
C LEU A 130 -5.46 22.13 -15.40
N PRO A 131 -6.03 21.52 -16.45
CA PRO A 131 -6.73 22.27 -17.48
C PRO A 131 -7.82 23.20 -16.94
N ALA A 132 -7.90 24.41 -17.50
CA ALA A 132 -8.99 25.33 -17.19
C ALA A 132 -10.30 24.76 -17.74
N ALA A 133 -11.24 24.46 -16.85
CA ALA A 133 -12.50 23.82 -17.19
C ALA A 133 -13.53 24.01 -16.06
N THR A 134 -14.78 23.66 -16.35
CA THR A 134 -15.80 23.42 -15.33
C THR A 134 -15.90 21.92 -15.09
N TYR A 135 -15.45 21.47 -13.92
CA TYR A 135 -15.51 20.08 -13.51
C TYR A 135 -16.83 19.80 -12.79
N THR A 136 -17.50 18.72 -13.19
CA THR A 136 -18.78 18.28 -12.63
C THR A 136 -18.68 17.03 -11.76
N SER A 137 -17.49 16.44 -11.63
CA SER A 137 -17.22 15.37 -10.67
C SER A 137 -15.77 15.39 -10.17
N ASN A 138 -15.53 14.90 -8.96
CA ASN A 138 -14.16 14.69 -8.47
C ASN A 138 -13.39 13.64 -9.29
N GLY A 139 -14.09 12.69 -9.92
CA GLY A 139 -13.49 11.70 -10.81
C GLY A 139 -12.89 12.33 -12.06
N ASP A 140 -13.59 13.30 -12.67
CA ASP A 140 -13.09 14.04 -13.84
C ASP A 140 -11.85 14.86 -13.49
N ILE A 141 -11.81 15.43 -12.28
CA ILE A 141 -10.63 16.15 -11.78
C ILE A 141 -9.46 15.18 -11.60
N ALA A 142 -9.68 14.00 -11.01
CA ALA A 142 -8.63 12.99 -10.86
C ALA A 142 -8.06 12.55 -12.22
N ALA A 143 -8.93 12.31 -13.21
CA ALA A 143 -8.51 11.98 -14.57
C ALA A 143 -7.69 13.11 -15.20
N ALA A 144 -8.13 14.37 -15.05
CA ALA A 144 -7.40 15.52 -15.57
C ALA A 144 -6.02 15.72 -14.90
N LEU A 145 -5.93 15.52 -13.58
CA LEU A 145 -4.64 15.53 -12.87
C LEU A 145 -3.71 14.43 -13.39
N GLN A 146 -4.22 13.20 -13.57
CA GLN A 146 -3.42 12.09 -14.10
C GLN A 146 -2.88 12.40 -15.50
N THR A 147 -3.74 12.90 -16.39
CA THR A 147 -3.32 13.29 -17.74
C THR A 147 -2.28 14.39 -17.71
N ALA A 148 -2.45 15.41 -16.88
CA ALA A 148 -1.51 16.52 -16.77
C ALA A 148 -0.14 16.07 -16.24
N ILE A 149 -0.11 15.25 -15.18
CA ILE A 149 1.14 14.74 -14.60
C ILE A 149 1.86 13.82 -15.60
N ASN A 150 1.14 12.89 -16.25
CA ASN A 150 1.73 11.94 -17.18
C ASN A 150 2.16 12.58 -18.52
N ALA A 151 1.63 13.77 -18.84
CA ALA A 151 2.05 14.55 -20.01
C ALA A 151 3.25 15.46 -19.71
N ASP A 152 3.64 15.65 -18.45
CA ASP A 152 4.82 16.44 -18.09
C ASP A 152 6.08 15.83 -18.74
N SER A 153 6.89 16.66 -19.38
CA SER A 153 8.04 16.21 -20.16
C SER A 153 9.14 15.61 -19.32
N ASN A 154 9.29 16.01 -18.05
CA ASN A 154 10.31 15.46 -17.17
C ASN A 154 9.87 14.08 -16.65
N ILE A 155 8.60 13.94 -16.29
CA ILE A 155 8.02 12.67 -15.83
C ILE A 155 7.99 11.64 -16.97
N SER A 156 7.38 11.99 -18.10
CA SER A 156 7.28 11.11 -19.27
C SER A 156 8.65 10.83 -19.91
N GLY A 157 9.53 11.84 -19.99
CA GLY A 157 10.89 11.69 -20.50
C GLY A 157 11.76 10.76 -19.63
N ALA A 158 11.47 10.67 -18.34
CA ALA A 158 12.10 9.71 -17.43
C ALA A 158 11.43 8.32 -17.46
N SER A 159 10.47 8.08 -18.36
CA SER A 159 9.66 6.84 -18.43
C SER A 159 8.90 6.54 -17.14
N LYS A 160 8.48 7.59 -16.43
CA LYS A 160 7.67 7.49 -15.20
C LYS A 160 6.23 7.87 -15.49
N SER A 161 5.33 7.41 -14.63
CA SER A 161 3.91 7.77 -14.70
C SER A 161 3.24 7.54 -13.36
N VAL A 162 2.05 8.12 -13.20
CA VAL A 162 1.21 7.97 -12.02
C VAL A 162 -0.20 7.52 -12.38
N ILE A 163 -0.91 7.05 -11.37
CA ILE A 163 -2.36 6.94 -11.34
C ILE A 163 -2.90 7.95 -10.32
N VAL A 164 -3.99 8.65 -10.65
CA VAL A 164 -4.67 9.55 -9.70
C VAL A 164 -6.08 9.03 -9.44
N LYS A 165 -6.46 8.93 -8.16
CA LYS A 165 -7.77 8.44 -7.71
C LYS A 165 -8.46 9.44 -6.81
N TRP A 166 -9.79 9.50 -6.90
CA TRP A 166 -10.64 10.09 -5.88
C TRP A 166 -10.99 9.01 -4.84
N THR A 167 -10.80 9.28 -3.56
CA THR A 167 -11.08 8.33 -2.47
C THR A 167 -12.49 8.44 -1.89
N GLY A 168 -13.30 9.37 -2.41
CA GLY A 168 -14.56 9.80 -1.79
C GLY A 168 -14.41 11.06 -0.94
N THR A 169 -13.19 11.38 -0.48
CA THR A 169 -12.91 12.58 0.33
C THR A 169 -11.61 13.30 -0.04
N ALA A 170 -10.65 12.62 -0.64
CA ALA A 170 -9.33 13.17 -0.99
C ALA A 170 -8.84 12.65 -2.34
N TYR A 171 -7.81 13.30 -2.89
CA TYR A 171 -7.08 12.79 -4.06
C TYR A 171 -5.88 11.97 -3.63
N LYS A 172 -5.72 10.80 -4.25
CA LYS A 172 -4.56 9.91 -4.06
C LYS A 172 -3.77 9.84 -5.37
N ILE A 173 -2.48 10.15 -5.33
CA ILE A 173 -1.54 10.03 -6.46
C ILE A 173 -0.62 8.84 -6.17
N ILE A 174 -0.53 7.90 -7.09
CA ILE A 174 0.18 6.63 -6.92
C ILE A 174 1.23 6.52 -8.03
N SER A 175 2.48 6.22 -7.69
CA SER A 175 3.50 5.93 -8.70
C SER A 175 3.19 4.61 -9.42
N ASN A 176 3.43 4.53 -10.73
CA ASN A 176 3.44 3.26 -11.47
C ASN A 176 4.84 2.59 -11.47
N GLY A 177 5.84 3.20 -10.83
CA GLY A 177 7.17 2.63 -10.69
C GLY A 177 7.17 1.34 -9.86
N THR A 178 8.12 0.44 -10.13
CA THR A 178 8.26 -0.83 -9.38
C THR A 178 9.52 -0.89 -8.52
N SER A 179 10.48 0.01 -8.74
CA SER A 179 11.79 0.04 -8.08
C SER A 179 11.93 1.15 -7.03
N SER A 180 11.20 2.24 -7.21
CA SER A 180 10.95 3.33 -6.26
C SER A 180 9.52 3.77 -6.52
N GLN A 181 8.78 4.08 -5.46
CA GLN A 181 7.34 4.40 -5.55
C GLN A 181 7.00 5.75 -4.89
N ASP A 182 8.01 6.59 -4.63
CA ASP A 182 7.84 7.83 -3.86
C ASP A 182 7.05 8.91 -4.65
N ILE A 183 6.14 9.59 -3.97
CA ILE A 183 5.44 10.77 -4.51
C ILE A 183 5.52 11.89 -3.48
N SER A 184 6.00 13.06 -3.90
CA SER A 184 5.98 14.27 -3.07
C SER A 184 5.47 15.47 -3.85
N VAL A 185 4.49 16.18 -3.31
CA VAL A 185 4.00 17.45 -3.89
C VAL A 185 4.82 18.60 -3.34
N THR A 186 5.48 19.37 -4.21
CA THR A 186 6.48 20.37 -3.82
C THR A 186 5.96 21.81 -3.87
N SER A 187 4.98 22.08 -4.72
CA SER A 187 4.29 23.39 -4.76
C SER A 187 2.91 23.24 -5.35
N VAL A 188 1.98 24.10 -4.94
CA VAL A 188 0.59 24.10 -5.41
C VAL A 188 0.09 25.54 -5.42
N ASP A 189 -0.51 25.96 -6.53
CA ASP A 189 -1.16 27.27 -6.59
C ASP A 189 -2.38 27.35 -5.67
N SER A 190 -2.69 28.56 -5.23
CA SER A 190 -3.71 28.80 -4.21
C SER A 190 -5.11 28.30 -4.58
N THR A 191 -5.52 28.36 -5.86
CA THR A 191 -6.83 27.86 -6.31
C THR A 191 -6.89 26.34 -6.27
N ILE A 192 -5.83 25.65 -6.70
CA ILE A 192 -5.73 24.20 -6.57
C ILE A 192 -5.73 23.84 -5.08
N GLU A 193 -4.94 24.52 -4.27
CA GLU A 193 -4.80 24.17 -2.85
C GLU A 193 -6.05 24.47 -2.02
N ALA A 194 -6.81 25.50 -2.39
CA ALA A 194 -8.08 25.81 -1.76
C ALA A 194 -9.08 24.66 -1.93
N ASN A 195 -9.03 23.93 -3.05
CA ASN A 195 -10.04 22.94 -3.43
C ASN A 195 -9.56 21.49 -3.32
N LEU A 196 -8.35 21.17 -3.79
CA LEU A 196 -7.84 19.81 -3.92
C LEU A 196 -6.96 19.37 -2.75
N LYS A 197 -6.46 20.33 -1.95
CA LYS A 197 -5.70 20.09 -0.70
C LYS A 197 -4.51 19.15 -0.90
N LEU A 198 -3.63 19.45 -1.85
CA LEU A 198 -2.55 18.57 -2.26
C LEU A 198 -1.24 18.79 -1.48
N THR A 199 -1.10 19.82 -0.65
CA THR A 199 0.15 20.05 0.10
C THR A 199 0.28 19.18 1.36
N SER A 200 1.53 19.01 1.83
CA SER A 200 1.85 18.34 3.10
C SER A 200 1.17 19.00 4.30
N THR A 201 0.98 20.32 4.27
CA THR A 201 0.27 21.10 5.30
C THR A 201 -1.17 20.63 5.50
N ASN A 202 -1.79 20.04 4.47
CA ASN A 202 -3.16 19.55 4.49
C ASN A 202 -3.27 18.03 4.63
N SER A 203 -2.26 17.35 5.19
CA SER A 203 -2.20 15.90 5.44
C SER A 203 -1.66 15.04 4.28
N GLY A 204 -0.63 15.52 3.58
CA GLY A 204 0.18 14.74 2.63
C GLY A 204 0.92 13.57 3.32
N SER A 205 0.18 12.53 3.69
CA SER A 205 0.75 11.31 4.28
C SER A 205 0.86 10.25 3.18
N GLU A 206 2.01 9.59 3.12
CA GLU A 206 2.06 8.29 2.46
C GLU A 206 1.07 7.37 3.15
N ASN A 207 0.13 6.80 2.39
CA ASN A 207 -0.79 5.81 2.93
C ASN A 207 -0.33 4.42 2.52
N ASP A 208 0.40 3.79 3.44
CA ASP A 208 0.77 2.38 3.46
C ASP A 208 -0.49 1.55 3.71
N TYR A 209 -1.14 1.09 2.64
CA TYR A 209 -2.20 0.08 2.77
C TYR A 209 -1.60 -1.30 2.55
N SER A 210 -0.94 -1.81 3.59
CA SER A 210 -0.64 -3.23 3.69
C SER A 210 -1.94 -4.03 3.83
N PHE A 211 -2.05 -5.16 3.14
CA PHE A 211 -3.08 -6.16 3.44
C PHE A 211 -2.41 -7.48 3.86
N ASP A 212 -2.79 -8.03 5.01
CA ASP A 212 -2.22 -9.27 5.55
C ASP A 212 -2.85 -10.52 4.93
N LEU A 213 -2.14 -11.22 4.05
CA LEU A 213 -2.57 -12.51 3.51
C LEU A 213 -2.35 -13.65 4.53
N TYR A 214 -3.42 -14.07 5.21
CA TYR A 214 -3.42 -15.24 6.11
C TYR A 214 -3.70 -16.54 5.35
N ASP A 215 -2.84 -17.56 5.50
CA ASP A 215 -3.15 -18.97 5.24
C ASP A 215 -3.06 -19.72 6.58
N GLY A 216 -4.21 -19.89 7.23
CA GLY A 216 -4.31 -20.49 8.56
C GLY A 216 -4.21 -21.99 8.61
N SER A 217 -4.33 -22.65 7.47
CA SER A 217 -4.56 -24.09 7.41
C SER A 217 -3.34 -24.91 7.04
N GLY A 218 -2.26 -24.30 6.53
CA GLY A 218 -0.98 -25.00 6.40
C GLY A 218 -1.09 -26.38 5.74
N SER A 219 -1.26 -26.40 4.41
CA SER A 219 -1.46 -27.56 3.52
C SER A 219 -2.89 -28.13 3.43
N GLY A 220 -3.42 -28.19 2.19
CA GLY A 220 -4.77 -28.66 1.86
C GLY A 220 -5.30 -28.00 0.57
N SER A 221 -6.23 -28.67 -0.13
CA SER A 221 -6.79 -28.25 -1.42
C SER A 221 -7.73 -27.04 -1.36
N ASP A 222 -8.10 -26.57 -0.17
CA ASP A 222 -9.04 -25.48 0.04
C ASP A 222 -8.37 -24.30 0.75
N ARG A 223 -7.70 -23.44 -0.03
CA ARG A 223 -7.09 -22.20 0.45
C ARG A 223 -8.16 -21.13 0.62
N SER A 224 -8.38 -20.64 1.84
CA SER A 224 -9.23 -19.47 2.10
C SER A 224 -8.39 -18.30 2.58
N ILE A 225 -8.63 -17.12 1.99
CA ILE A 225 -7.93 -15.87 2.28
C ILE A 225 -8.98 -14.88 2.79
N SER A 226 -8.80 -14.34 3.99
CA SER A 226 -9.73 -13.36 4.59
C SER A 226 -9.29 -11.93 4.30
N LEU A 227 -9.89 -11.28 3.29
CA LEU A 227 -9.58 -9.90 2.92
C LEU A 227 -10.49 -8.91 3.67
N ASN A 228 -9.93 -7.99 4.46
CA ASN A 228 -10.65 -6.84 5.01
C ASN A 228 -10.60 -5.68 4.01
N ASP A 229 -11.71 -4.95 3.87
CA ASP A 229 -11.90 -3.82 2.94
C ASP A 229 -11.92 -4.14 1.44
N ILE A 230 -12.11 -5.41 1.10
CA ILE A 230 -12.41 -5.88 -0.25
C ILE A 230 -13.82 -6.46 -0.27
N ASN A 231 -14.63 -6.02 -1.24
CA ASN A 231 -15.92 -6.62 -1.54
C ASN A 231 -15.72 -7.67 -2.63
N PHE A 232 -16.22 -8.89 -2.38
CA PHE A 232 -16.44 -9.90 -3.41
C PHE A 232 -17.93 -9.94 -3.71
N GLN A 233 -18.32 -9.53 -4.91
CA GLN A 233 -19.72 -9.57 -5.33
C GLN A 233 -19.89 -10.46 -6.54
N TRP A 234 -20.74 -11.48 -6.40
CA TRP A 234 -21.18 -12.32 -7.51
C TRP A 234 -22.39 -11.69 -8.20
N ASN A 235 -22.25 -11.36 -9.49
CA ASN A 235 -23.36 -10.95 -10.33
C ASN A 235 -23.99 -12.20 -10.97
N SER A 236 -25.20 -12.56 -10.53
CA SER A 236 -25.88 -13.76 -11.01
C SER A 236 -26.40 -13.66 -12.44
N THR A 237 -26.57 -12.45 -12.97
CA THR A 237 -27.04 -12.17 -14.34
C THR A 237 -25.90 -12.41 -15.33
N ASP A 238 -24.75 -11.80 -15.06
CA ASP A 238 -23.61 -11.81 -16.00
C ASP A 238 -22.57 -12.89 -15.67
N LYS A 239 -22.78 -13.65 -14.59
CA LYS A 239 -21.92 -14.73 -14.10
C LYS A 239 -20.48 -14.30 -13.82
N ASN A 240 -20.32 -13.06 -13.37
CA ASN A 240 -19.03 -12.47 -13.03
C ASN A 240 -18.84 -12.38 -11.52
N LEU A 241 -17.64 -12.72 -11.08
CA LEU A 241 -17.16 -12.38 -9.75
C LEU A 241 -16.39 -11.06 -9.84
N SER A 242 -16.85 -10.06 -9.11
CA SER A 242 -16.24 -8.74 -9.07
C SER A 242 -15.51 -8.51 -7.76
N ILE A 243 -14.33 -7.90 -7.85
CA ILE A 243 -13.49 -7.53 -6.72
C ILE A 243 -13.39 -6.01 -6.70
N SER A 244 -13.91 -5.38 -5.66
CA SER A 244 -13.80 -3.93 -5.45
C SER A 244 -13.26 -3.62 -4.06
N ARG A 245 -12.70 -2.43 -3.88
CA ARG A 245 -12.49 -1.91 -2.52
C ARG A 245 -13.85 -1.58 -1.93
N LYS A 246 -14.00 -1.72 -0.61
CA LYS A 246 -15.27 -1.52 0.09
C LYS A 246 -15.96 -0.18 -0.17
N LEU A 247 -15.18 0.85 -0.53
CA LEU A 247 -15.64 2.22 -0.81
C LEU A 247 -15.82 2.54 -2.30
N ASP A 248 -15.39 1.67 -3.21
CA ASP A 248 -15.52 1.92 -4.65
C ASP A 248 -16.91 1.48 -5.14
N THR A 249 -17.58 2.33 -5.92
CA THR A 249 -18.90 2.04 -6.52
C THR A 249 -18.82 1.27 -7.84
N ALA A 250 -17.61 0.95 -8.33
CA ALA A 250 -17.37 0.18 -9.55
C ALA A 250 -16.21 -0.83 -9.35
N PRO A 251 -16.27 -2.01 -9.98
CA PRO A 251 -15.24 -3.05 -9.78
C PRO A 251 -13.92 -2.69 -10.47
N LEU A 252 -12.80 -3.00 -9.79
CA LEU A 252 -11.45 -2.72 -10.31
C LEU A 252 -11.02 -3.76 -11.35
N HIS A 253 -11.52 -5.00 -11.26
CA HIS A 253 -11.26 -6.08 -12.21
C HIS A 253 -12.49 -7.00 -12.33
N GLU A 254 -12.79 -7.46 -13.55
CA GLU A 254 -13.80 -8.48 -13.84
C GLU A 254 -13.11 -9.78 -14.29
N VAL A 255 -13.42 -10.91 -13.65
CA VAL A 255 -13.00 -12.23 -14.10
C VAL A 255 -14.18 -12.92 -14.77
N LEU A 256 -14.15 -13.01 -16.10
CA LEU A 256 -15.17 -13.65 -16.92
C LEU A 256 -14.97 -15.18 -16.94
N TYR A 257 -15.94 -15.93 -16.44
CA TYR A 257 -15.96 -17.39 -16.63
C TYR A 257 -16.67 -17.72 -17.95
N ILE A 258 -15.88 -18.03 -18.98
CA ILE A 258 -16.41 -18.58 -20.24
C ILE A 258 -16.76 -20.05 -20.00
N ARG A 259 -18.04 -20.40 -20.13
CA ARG A 259 -18.43 -21.81 -20.22
C ARG A 259 -18.06 -22.33 -21.60
N CYS A 260 -17.07 -23.21 -21.67
CA CYS A 260 -16.91 -24.08 -22.84
C CYS A 260 -18.05 -25.10 -22.80
N ASN A 261 -18.91 -25.08 -23.82
CA ASN A 261 -19.84 -26.16 -24.11
C ASN A 261 -19.11 -27.35 -24.71
#